data_AF-A0A5Q2N143-F1
#
_entry.id   AF-A0A5Q2N143-F1
#
_cell.length_a   1.000
_cell.length_b   1.000
_cell.length_c   1.000
_cell.angle_alpha   90.00
_cell.angle_beta   90.00
_cell.angle_gamma   90.00
#
_symmetry.space_group_name_H-M   'P 1'
#
loop_
_entity.id
_entity.type
_entity.pdbx_description
1 polymer ?
#
loop_
_entity_poly.entity_id
_entity_poly.type
_entity_poly.pdbx_seq_one_letter_code
_entity_poly.pdbx_strand_id
1 'polypeptide(L)'
;MNLHTKLVLAISTAITVVFSALFFLINRGIMQEIQGLLFVVAIGLLALFLNYSIGFITRPLSDLSLAMERFGKDQTAGEIDEVNQYVSRQDEIGNMAQVLLTMQKRLEQATKKVNIAAEELASSAEEMTAMSQQIAVASDQSSQTIEQIANSIHEQANDTEKGAQIMMQFGKIIEQELKLVERLSRFANNMMRIKDQGEEAFHELVKKAEESNQSALQVYKVIEGNNANDTKNLRCQPNDS
;
A
#
# COMPACT_ATOMS: atom_id res chain seq x y z
N MET A 1 123.20 -68.95 -25.05
CA MET A 1 122.42 -67.89 -25.74
C MET A 1 123.41 -66.89 -26.32
N ASN A 2 123.45 -66.76 -27.65
CA ASN A 2 124.47 -65.95 -28.32
C ASN A 2 124.22 -64.46 -28.05
N LEU A 3 125.32 -63.69 -27.95
CA LEU A 3 125.30 -62.25 -27.68
C LEU A 3 124.38 -61.49 -28.66
N HIS A 4 124.36 -61.96 -29.92
CA HIS A 4 123.49 -61.45 -30.98
C HIS A 4 122.00 -61.57 -30.65
N THR A 5 121.56 -62.70 -30.09
CA THR A 5 120.14 -62.95 -29.76
C THR A 5 119.68 -62.08 -28.60
N LYS A 6 120.56 -61.84 -27.60
CA LYS A 6 120.29 -60.92 -26.49
C LYS A 6 120.15 -59.47 -26.97
N LEU A 7 121.01 -59.04 -27.90
CA LEU A 7 120.99 -57.70 -28.48
C LEU A 7 119.69 -57.43 -29.26
N VAL A 8 119.28 -58.38 -30.11
CA VAL A 8 118.05 -58.27 -30.91
C VAL A 8 116.80 -58.20 -30.01
N LEU A 9 116.74 -59.01 -28.95
CA LEU A 9 115.62 -58.99 -28.01
C LEU A 9 115.53 -57.64 -27.27
N ALA A 10 116.68 -57.10 -26.83
CA ALA A 10 116.75 -55.82 -26.12
C ALA A 10 116.36 -54.62 -27.00
N ILE A 11 116.72 -54.63 -28.28
CA ILE A 11 116.33 -53.58 -29.23
C ILE A 11 114.83 -53.67 -29.54
N SER A 12 114.30 -54.88 -29.75
CA SER A 12 112.87 -55.10 -29.99
C SER A 12 112.02 -54.63 -28.81
N THR A 13 112.39 -54.98 -27.58
CA THR A 13 111.67 -54.51 -26.39
C THR A 13 111.77 -53.00 -26.22
N ALA A 14 112.94 -52.39 -26.46
CA ALA A 14 113.10 -50.93 -26.42
C ALA A 14 112.21 -50.22 -27.45
N ILE A 15 112.16 -50.70 -28.68
CA ILE A 15 111.28 -50.15 -29.74
C ILE A 15 109.82 -50.29 -29.34
N THR A 16 109.43 -51.44 -28.79
CA THR A 16 108.04 -51.70 -28.38
C THR A 16 107.61 -50.78 -27.23
N VAL A 17 108.49 -50.51 -26.27
CA VAL A 17 108.24 -49.57 -25.16
C VAL A 17 108.17 -48.13 -25.67
N VAL A 18 109.07 -47.73 -26.57
CA VAL A 18 109.04 -46.38 -27.15
C VAL A 18 107.79 -46.17 -28.01
N PHE A 19 107.42 -47.15 -28.82
CA PHE A 19 106.23 -47.10 -29.66
C PHE A 19 104.94 -47.08 -28.83
N SER A 20 104.85 -47.89 -27.78
CA SER A 20 103.69 -47.89 -26.88
C SER A 20 103.58 -46.59 -26.09
N ALA A 21 104.70 -46.00 -25.66
CA ALA A 21 104.74 -44.69 -25.01
C ALA A 21 104.30 -43.56 -25.97
N LEU A 22 104.80 -43.56 -27.21
CA LEU A 22 104.37 -42.61 -28.26
C LEU A 22 102.88 -42.77 -28.57
N PHE A 23 102.40 -43.99 -28.75
CA PHE A 23 100.99 -44.29 -29.00
C PHE A 23 100.09 -43.84 -27.84
N PHE A 24 100.50 -44.08 -26.59
CA PHE A 24 99.76 -43.65 -25.40
C PHE A 24 99.69 -42.13 -25.27
N LEU A 25 100.78 -41.41 -25.57
CA LEU A 25 100.81 -39.94 -25.53
C LEU A 25 99.93 -39.32 -26.62
N ILE A 26 99.94 -39.85 -27.84
CA ILE A 26 99.09 -39.37 -28.94
C ILE A 26 97.61 -39.61 -28.63
N ASN A 27 97.27 -40.81 -28.13
CA ASN A 27 95.87 -41.15 -27.84
C ASN A 27 95.32 -40.35 -26.65
N ARG A 28 96.15 -40.02 -25.66
CA ARG A 28 95.76 -39.16 -24.52
C ARG A 28 95.38 -37.74 -24.95
N GLY A 29 96.10 -37.16 -25.92
CA GLY A 29 95.76 -35.85 -26.49
C GLY A 29 94.42 -35.85 -27.22
N ILE A 30 94.19 -36.85 -28.09
CA ILE A 30 92.93 -36.99 -28.86
C ILE A 30 91.72 -37.20 -27.92
N MET A 31 91.89 -38.00 -26.86
CA MET A 31 90.81 -38.24 -25.91
C MET A 31 90.41 -36.99 -25.10
N GLN A 32 91.34 -36.07 -24.81
CA GLN A 32 91.01 -34.80 -24.14
C GLN A 32 90.21 -33.86 -25.04
N GLU A 33 90.56 -33.76 -26.33
CA GLU A 33 89.82 -32.95 -27.30
C GLU A 33 88.40 -33.50 -27.54
N ILE A 34 88.23 -34.83 -27.61
CA ILE A 34 86.90 -35.47 -27.77
C ILE A 34 86.02 -35.23 -26.53
N GLN A 35 86.58 -35.32 -25.32
CA GLN A 35 85.86 -35.05 -24.08
C GLN A 35 85.41 -33.58 -24.01
N GLY A 36 86.25 -32.65 -24.43
CA GLY A 36 85.91 -31.23 -24.54
C GLY A 36 84.75 -30.98 -25.52
N LEU A 37 84.82 -31.58 -26.72
CA LEU A 37 83.76 -31.45 -27.74
C LEU A 37 82.43 -32.03 -27.25
N LEU A 38 82.43 -33.21 -26.63
CA LEU A 38 81.23 -33.82 -26.07
C LEU A 38 80.60 -32.96 -24.98
N PHE A 39 81.40 -32.31 -24.14
CA PHE A 39 80.92 -31.41 -23.11
C PHE A 39 80.24 -30.16 -23.70
N VAL A 40 80.82 -29.55 -24.73
CA VAL A 40 80.22 -28.42 -25.45
C VAL A 40 78.92 -28.81 -26.13
N VAL A 41 78.86 -29.97 -26.78
CA VAL A 41 77.64 -30.49 -27.41
C VAL A 41 76.57 -30.78 -26.36
N ALA A 42 76.93 -31.39 -25.23
CA ALA A 42 75.98 -31.66 -24.13
C ALA A 42 75.40 -30.37 -23.54
N ILE A 43 76.21 -29.32 -23.34
CA ILE A 43 75.74 -28.00 -22.91
C ILE A 43 74.80 -27.39 -23.97
N GLY A 44 75.16 -27.48 -25.24
CA GLY A 44 74.33 -26.99 -26.35
C GLY A 44 72.96 -27.67 -26.39
N LEU A 45 72.92 -29.00 -26.25
CA LEU A 45 71.67 -29.77 -26.19
C LEU A 45 70.85 -29.45 -24.94
N LEU A 46 71.49 -29.28 -23.78
CA LEU A 46 70.82 -28.87 -22.54
C LEU A 46 70.20 -27.48 -22.68
N ALA A 47 70.90 -26.52 -23.28
CA ALA A 47 70.38 -25.18 -23.53
C ALA A 47 69.16 -25.20 -24.46
N LEU A 48 69.18 -26.01 -25.52
CA LEU A 48 68.03 -26.21 -26.42
C LEU A 48 66.83 -26.85 -25.69
N PHE A 49 67.09 -27.87 -24.87
CA PHE A 49 66.06 -28.54 -24.07
C PHE A 49 65.39 -27.60 -23.06
N LEU A 50 66.17 -26.78 -22.35
CA LEU A 50 65.65 -25.78 -21.42
C LEU A 50 64.80 -24.72 -22.14
N ASN A 51 65.25 -24.24 -23.30
CA ASN A 51 64.50 -23.25 -24.08
C ASN A 51 63.15 -23.81 -24.57
N TYR A 52 63.13 -25.05 -25.08
CA TYR A 52 61.90 -25.73 -25.45
C TYR A 52 60.94 -25.93 -24.26
N SER A 53 61.47 -26.33 -23.11
CA SER A 53 60.69 -26.58 -21.89
C SER A 53 60.02 -25.31 -21.35
N ILE A 54 60.68 -24.15 -21.46
CA ILE A 54 60.10 -22.85 -21.08
C ILE A 54 58.85 -22.56 -21.92
N GLY A 55 58.89 -22.83 -23.23
CA GLY A 55 57.75 -22.61 -24.13
C GLY A 55 56.51 -23.47 -23.78
N PHE A 56 56.72 -24.69 -23.29
CA PHE A 56 55.65 -25.60 -22.91
C PHE A 56 54.84 -25.13 -21.69
N ILE A 57 55.46 -24.36 -20.79
CA ILE A 57 54.82 -23.84 -19.57
C ILE A 57 54.30 -22.41 -19.82
N THR A 58 55.13 -21.55 -20.42
CA THR A 58 54.82 -20.12 -20.56
C THR A 58 53.64 -19.83 -21.48
N ARG A 59 53.45 -20.60 -22.56
CA ARG A 59 52.31 -20.41 -23.48
C ARG A 59 50.95 -20.64 -22.79
N PRO A 60 50.69 -21.81 -22.17
CA PRO A 60 49.44 -22.01 -21.41
C PRO A 60 49.23 -20.97 -20.31
N LEU A 61 50.30 -20.57 -19.62
CA LEU A 61 50.19 -19.55 -18.57
C LEU A 61 49.78 -18.19 -19.13
N SER A 62 50.33 -17.81 -20.28
CA SER A 62 49.97 -16.60 -21.01
C SER A 62 48.51 -16.64 -21.46
N ASP A 63 48.05 -17.77 -21.99
CA ASP A 63 46.68 -17.93 -22.47
C ASP A 63 45.67 -17.88 -21.31
N LEU A 64 45.96 -18.55 -20.18
CA LEU A 64 45.16 -18.43 -18.96
C LEU A 64 45.15 -17.00 -18.39
N SER A 65 46.29 -16.29 -18.44
CA SER A 65 46.39 -14.91 -17.99
C SER A 65 45.56 -13.97 -18.87
N LEU A 66 45.63 -14.14 -20.18
CA LEU A 66 44.88 -13.35 -21.15
C LEU A 66 43.37 -13.60 -21.00
N ALA A 67 42.98 -14.87 -20.84
CA ALA A 67 41.62 -15.28 -20.51
C ALA A 67 41.11 -14.60 -19.24
N MET A 68 41.90 -14.59 -18.16
CA MET A 68 41.54 -13.95 -16.91
C MET A 68 41.45 -12.42 -17.04
N GLU A 69 42.32 -11.79 -17.83
CA GLU A 69 42.24 -10.35 -18.10
C GLU A 69 40.97 -9.99 -18.89
N ARG A 70 40.63 -10.75 -19.92
CA ARG A 70 39.39 -10.59 -20.69
C ARG A 70 38.16 -10.78 -19.82
N PHE A 71 38.18 -11.80 -18.97
CA PHE A 71 37.14 -12.07 -17.99
C PHE A 71 36.95 -10.90 -17.02
N GLY A 72 38.04 -10.30 -16.54
CA GLY A 72 37.99 -9.12 -15.66
C GLY A 72 37.55 -7.82 -16.34
N LYS A 73 37.66 -7.72 -17.66
CA LYS A 73 37.26 -6.55 -18.46
C LYS A 73 35.84 -6.63 -19.03
N ASP A 74 34.99 -7.45 -18.42
CA ASP A 74 33.56 -7.54 -18.72
C ASP A 74 33.20 -8.25 -20.04
N GLN A 75 34.11 -9.05 -20.61
CA GLN A 75 33.77 -10.00 -21.67
C GLN A 75 33.27 -11.32 -21.06
N THR A 76 32.17 -11.26 -20.31
CA THR A 76 31.53 -12.45 -19.72
C THR A 76 30.69 -13.25 -20.71
N ALA A 77 30.54 -12.76 -21.94
CA ALA A 77 29.66 -13.35 -22.96
C ALA A 77 30.35 -14.34 -23.92
N GLY A 78 31.66 -14.55 -23.80
CA GLY A 78 32.41 -15.47 -24.66
C GLY A 78 32.78 -16.76 -23.93
N GLU A 79 32.50 -17.90 -24.54
CA GLU A 79 33.19 -19.15 -24.17
C GLU A 79 34.69 -18.89 -24.29
N ILE A 80 35.43 -19.08 -23.19
CA ILE A 80 36.88 -18.96 -23.25
C ILE A 80 37.44 -20.25 -23.84
N ASP A 81 37.23 -20.43 -25.15
CA ASP A 81 37.68 -21.60 -25.90
C ASP A 81 39.21 -21.82 -25.77
N GLU A 82 39.96 -20.74 -25.57
CA GLU A 82 41.39 -20.74 -25.32
C GLU A 82 41.78 -21.50 -24.02
N VAL A 83 40.86 -21.61 -23.04
CA VAL A 83 41.07 -22.32 -21.77
C VAL A 83 40.67 -23.79 -21.89
N ASN A 84 39.66 -24.10 -22.72
CA ASN A 84 39.12 -25.45 -22.89
C ASN A 84 40.18 -26.48 -23.31
N GLN A 85 41.13 -26.08 -24.17
CA GLN A 85 42.25 -26.93 -24.61
C GLN A 85 43.17 -27.39 -23.47
N TYR A 86 43.17 -26.73 -22.32
CA TYR A 86 44.03 -27.06 -21.18
C TYR A 86 43.33 -27.88 -20.09
N VAL A 87 42.00 -28.02 -20.15
CA VAL A 87 41.20 -28.73 -19.13
C VAL A 87 41.57 -30.20 -19.02
N SER A 88 41.97 -30.83 -20.13
CA SER A 88 42.38 -32.24 -20.13
C SER A 88 43.79 -32.49 -19.57
N ARG A 89 44.55 -31.43 -19.23
CA ARG A 89 45.87 -31.59 -18.59
C ARG A 89 45.70 -32.09 -17.17
N GLN A 90 46.59 -32.99 -16.75
CA GLN A 90 46.60 -33.57 -15.39
C GLN A 90 47.59 -32.87 -14.45
N ASP A 91 48.02 -31.65 -14.80
CA ASP A 91 48.95 -30.84 -14.02
C ASP A 91 48.24 -29.60 -13.42
N GLU A 92 49.00 -28.74 -12.74
CA GLU A 92 48.50 -27.53 -12.08
C GLU A 92 47.86 -26.57 -13.09
N ILE A 93 48.33 -26.54 -14.33
CA ILE A 93 47.77 -25.71 -15.41
C ILE A 93 46.35 -26.18 -15.74
N GLY A 94 46.12 -27.49 -15.83
CA GLY A 94 44.79 -28.06 -16.02
C GLY A 94 43.84 -27.73 -14.86
N ASN A 95 44.33 -27.79 -13.62
CA ASN A 95 43.53 -27.40 -12.46
C ASN A 95 43.14 -25.91 -12.49
N MET A 96 44.09 -25.02 -12.83
CA MET A 96 43.81 -23.59 -13.00
C MET A 96 42.75 -23.34 -14.09
N ALA A 97 42.84 -24.03 -15.22
CA ALA A 97 41.84 -23.97 -16.29
C ALA A 97 40.44 -24.38 -15.79
N GLN A 98 40.34 -25.49 -15.06
CA GLN A 98 39.08 -25.98 -14.50
C GLN A 98 38.44 -25.00 -13.51
N VAL A 99 39.25 -24.41 -12.62
CA VAL A 99 38.79 -23.42 -11.63
C VAL A 99 38.31 -22.15 -12.33
N LEU A 100 39.05 -21.67 -13.34
CA LEU A 100 38.69 -20.47 -14.10
C LEU A 100 37.32 -20.64 -14.80
N LEU A 101 37.10 -21.77 -15.48
CA LEU A 101 35.81 -22.08 -16.12
C LEU A 101 34.67 -22.21 -15.10
N THR A 102 34.96 -22.76 -13.92
CA THR A 102 33.96 -22.86 -12.85
C THR A 102 33.59 -21.47 -12.34
N MET A 103 34.56 -20.58 -12.15
CA MET A 103 34.30 -19.19 -11.74
C MET A 103 33.47 -18.45 -12.79
N GLN A 104 33.81 -18.59 -14.08
CA GLN A 104 33.03 -18.03 -15.18
C GLN A 104 31.56 -18.46 -15.10
N LYS A 105 31.30 -19.76 -15.06
CA LYS A 105 29.93 -20.29 -15.00
C LYS A 105 29.15 -19.80 -13.78
N ARG A 106 29.81 -19.69 -12.63
CA ARG A 106 29.18 -19.19 -11.39
C ARG A 106 28.81 -17.72 -11.50
N LEU A 107 29.68 -16.90 -12.10
CA LEU A 107 29.42 -15.49 -12.32
C LEU A 107 28.34 -15.27 -13.39
N GLU A 108 28.34 -16.00 -14.49
CA GLU A 108 27.24 -15.99 -15.48
C GLU A 108 25.89 -16.32 -14.83
N GLN A 109 25.85 -17.35 -13.98
CA GLN A 109 24.65 -17.71 -13.23
C GLN A 109 24.22 -16.60 -12.26
N ALA A 110 25.17 -15.95 -11.58
CA ALA A 110 24.88 -14.84 -10.68
C ALA A 110 24.31 -13.65 -11.45
N THR A 111 24.93 -13.25 -12.56
CA THR A 111 24.46 -12.17 -13.44
C THR A 111 23.07 -12.48 -13.99
N LYS A 112 22.81 -13.72 -14.43
CA LYS A 112 21.48 -14.12 -14.88
C LYS A 112 20.41 -13.98 -13.79
N LYS A 113 20.73 -14.37 -12.55
CA LYS A 113 19.81 -14.21 -11.41
C LYS A 113 19.57 -12.73 -11.09
N VAL A 114 20.60 -11.90 -11.16
CA VAL A 114 20.47 -10.44 -10.97
C VAL A 114 19.57 -9.84 -12.05
N ASN A 115 19.74 -10.23 -13.31
CA ASN A 115 18.88 -9.76 -14.41
C ASN A 115 17.41 -10.17 -14.22
N ILE A 116 17.14 -11.44 -13.86
CA ILE A 116 15.78 -11.91 -13.58
C ILE A 116 15.16 -11.11 -12.43
N ALA A 117 15.90 -10.93 -11.32
CA ALA A 117 15.42 -10.14 -10.19
C ALA A 117 15.18 -8.66 -10.56
N ALA A 118 16.00 -8.09 -11.45
CA ALA A 118 15.82 -6.73 -11.96
C ALA A 118 14.58 -6.62 -12.86
N GLU A 119 14.29 -7.61 -13.70
CA GLU A 119 13.06 -7.69 -14.51
C GLU A 119 11.82 -7.83 -13.62
N GLU A 120 11.85 -8.71 -12.62
CA GLU A 120 10.76 -8.85 -11.64
C GLU A 120 10.54 -7.56 -10.85
N LEU A 121 11.61 -6.88 -10.44
CA LEU A 121 11.55 -5.58 -9.77
C LEU A 121 10.95 -4.49 -10.68
N ALA A 122 11.35 -4.45 -11.95
CA ALA A 122 10.79 -3.51 -12.93
C ALA A 122 9.28 -3.75 -13.13
N SER A 123 8.86 -5.00 -13.31
CA SER A 123 7.44 -5.37 -13.41
C SER A 123 6.66 -4.99 -12.15
N SER A 124 7.22 -5.23 -10.97
CA SER A 124 6.59 -4.87 -9.69
C SER A 124 6.46 -3.35 -9.53
N ALA A 125 7.43 -2.57 -10.04
CA ALA A 125 7.39 -1.11 -10.04
C ALA A 125 6.30 -0.56 -10.98
N GLU A 126 6.09 -1.19 -12.14
CA GLU A 126 4.97 -0.87 -13.03
C GLU A 126 3.62 -1.13 -12.36
N GLU A 127 3.45 -2.28 -11.71
CA GLU A 127 2.23 -2.61 -10.97
C GLU A 127 2.00 -1.65 -9.80
N MET A 128 3.06 -1.30 -9.04
CA MET A 128 2.98 -0.33 -7.95
C MET A 128 2.62 1.08 -8.44
N THR A 129 3.10 1.46 -9.62
CA THR A 129 2.74 2.74 -10.25
C THR A 129 1.27 2.76 -10.63
N ALA A 130 0.77 1.67 -11.23
CA ALA A 130 -0.65 1.51 -11.56
C ALA A 130 -1.53 1.56 -10.30
N MET A 131 -1.16 0.83 -9.24
CA MET A 131 -1.87 0.88 -7.96
C MET A 131 -1.86 2.27 -7.34
N SER A 132 -0.72 2.96 -7.37
CA SER A 132 -0.60 4.33 -6.85
C SER A 132 -1.51 5.30 -7.60
N GLN A 133 -1.63 5.16 -8.92
CA GLN A 133 -2.58 5.94 -9.73
C GLN A 133 -4.03 5.63 -9.36
N GLN A 134 -4.38 4.36 -9.14
CA GLN A 134 -5.71 3.96 -8.69
C GLN A 134 -6.04 4.53 -7.31
N ILE A 135 -5.09 4.49 -6.37
CA ILE A 135 -5.25 5.08 -5.03
C ILE A 135 -5.46 6.59 -5.11
N ALA A 136 -4.73 7.30 -5.99
CA ALA A 136 -4.92 8.73 -6.19
C ALA A 136 -6.35 9.04 -6.67
N VAL A 137 -6.88 8.28 -7.63
CA VAL A 137 -8.25 8.43 -8.11
C VAL A 137 -9.26 8.14 -7.00
N ALA A 138 -9.09 7.04 -6.25
CA ALA A 138 -9.98 6.70 -5.14
C ALA A 138 -9.96 7.76 -4.03
N SER A 139 -8.79 8.34 -3.75
CA SER A 139 -8.64 9.44 -2.80
C SER A 139 -9.38 10.69 -3.26
N ASP A 140 -9.32 11.03 -4.55
CA ASP A 140 -10.05 12.18 -5.11
C ASP A 140 -11.56 11.98 -4.99
N GLN A 141 -12.05 10.77 -5.31
CA GLN A 141 -13.46 10.41 -5.15
C GLN A 141 -13.92 10.47 -3.68
N SER A 142 -13.07 10.06 -2.74
CA SER A 142 -13.34 10.17 -1.31
C SER A 142 -13.45 11.64 -0.87
N SER A 143 -12.53 12.49 -1.33
CA SER A 143 -12.58 13.94 -1.08
C SER A 143 -13.87 14.57 -1.62
N GLN A 144 -14.27 14.24 -2.86
CA GLN A 144 -15.52 14.71 -3.45
C GLN A 144 -16.74 14.26 -2.64
N THR A 145 -16.74 13.01 -2.17
CA THR A 145 -17.82 12.46 -1.33
C THR A 145 -17.92 13.22 0.00
N ILE A 146 -16.77 13.51 0.63
CA ILE A 146 -16.71 14.28 1.87
C ILE A 146 -17.24 15.71 1.66
N GLU A 147 -16.92 16.34 0.54
CA GLU A 147 -17.45 17.66 0.18
C GLU A 147 -18.98 17.63 0.03
N GLN A 148 -19.52 16.62 -0.65
CA GLN A 148 -20.96 16.41 -0.78
C GLN A 148 -21.64 16.19 0.58
N ILE A 149 -21.02 15.43 1.48
CA ILE A 149 -21.52 15.23 2.86
C ILE A 149 -21.51 16.54 3.63
N ALA A 150 -20.44 17.33 3.55
CA ALA A 150 -20.35 18.62 4.24
C ALA A 150 -21.43 19.59 3.76
N ASN A 151 -21.68 19.64 2.45
CA ASN A 151 -22.76 20.44 1.87
C ASN A 151 -24.15 19.95 2.36
N SER A 152 -24.37 18.63 2.38
CA SER A 152 -25.62 18.04 2.88
C SER A 152 -25.85 18.34 4.36
N ILE A 153 -24.79 18.30 5.19
CA ILE A 153 -24.85 18.68 6.61
C ILE A 153 -25.20 20.16 6.76
N HIS A 154 -24.65 21.03 5.91
CA HIS A 154 -24.97 22.46 5.92
C HIS A 154 -26.45 22.71 5.57
N GLU A 155 -26.97 22.05 4.54
CA GLU A 155 -28.40 22.10 4.20
C GLU A 155 -29.27 21.58 5.35
N GLN A 156 -28.89 20.44 5.96
CA GLN A 156 -29.62 19.87 7.09
C GLN A 156 -29.62 20.78 8.32
N ALA A 157 -28.52 21.48 8.59
CA ALA A 157 -28.44 22.47 9.67
C ALA A 157 -29.40 23.64 9.41
N ASN A 158 -29.44 24.16 8.18
CA ASN A 158 -30.35 25.23 7.76
C ASN A 158 -31.82 24.78 7.90
N ASP A 159 -32.16 23.57 7.46
CA ASP A 159 -33.53 23.05 7.58
C ASP A 159 -33.93 22.78 9.04
N THR A 160 -32.98 22.36 9.87
CA THR A 160 -33.19 22.24 11.32
C THR A 160 -33.46 23.61 11.95
N GLU A 161 -32.72 24.65 11.56
CA GLU A 161 -32.93 26.02 12.03
C GLU A 161 -34.32 26.55 11.63
N LYS A 162 -34.71 26.37 10.36
CA LYS A 162 -36.07 26.70 9.89
C LYS A 162 -37.13 25.95 10.69
N GLY A 163 -36.93 24.66 10.95
CA GLY A 163 -37.84 23.85 11.76
C GLY A 163 -37.99 24.39 13.18
N ALA A 164 -36.88 24.80 13.82
CA ALA A 164 -36.91 25.43 15.14
C ALA A 164 -37.67 26.77 15.12
N GLN A 165 -37.47 27.60 14.09
CA GLN A 165 -38.20 28.85 13.92
C GLN A 165 -39.71 28.62 13.76
N ILE A 166 -40.12 27.61 12.98
CA ILE A 166 -41.52 27.23 12.83
C ILE A 166 -42.10 26.78 14.17
N MET A 167 -41.38 25.96 14.95
CA MET A 167 -41.82 25.56 16.29
C MET A 167 -41.97 26.73 17.26
N MET A 168 -41.08 27.73 17.19
CA MET A 168 -41.25 28.95 17.97
C MET A 168 -42.52 29.72 17.58
N GLN A 169 -42.84 29.82 16.29
CA GLN A 169 -44.09 30.44 15.84
C GLN A 169 -45.31 29.66 16.30
N PHE A 170 -45.26 28.33 16.19
CA PHE A 170 -46.32 27.44 16.66
C PHE A 170 -46.59 27.59 18.16
N GLY A 171 -45.54 27.69 18.97
CA GLY A 171 -45.66 27.98 20.41
C GLY A 171 -46.40 29.28 20.70
N LYS A 172 -46.15 30.35 19.92
CA LYS A 172 -46.89 31.62 20.05
C LYS A 172 -48.37 31.48 19.70
N ILE A 173 -48.69 30.69 18.67
CA ILE A 173 -50.08 30.41 18.28
C ILE A 173 -50.80 29.65 19.40
N ILE A 174 -50.17 28.63 19.99
CA ILE A 174 -50.73 27.90 21.14
C ILE A 174 -51.01 28.84 22.32
N GLU A 175 -50.09 29.75 22.63
CA GLU A 175 -50.30 30.72 23.72
C GLU A 175 -51.50 31.64 23.45
N GLN A 176 -51.69 32.05 22.19
CA GLN A 176 -52.86 32.85 21.78
C GLN A 176 -54.17 32.07 21.88
N GLU A 177 -54.17 30.80 21.44
CA GLU A 177 -55.31 29.89 21.56
C GLU A 177 -55.71 29.68 23.03
N LEU A 178 -54.75 29.45 23.93
CA LEU A 178 -55.03 29.33 25.36
C LEU A 178 -55.70 30.60 25.94
N LYS A 179 -55.24 31.79 25.55
CA LYS A 179 -55.88 33.07 25.93
C LYS A 179 -57.29 33.24 25.36
N LEU A 180 -57.55 32.69 24.18
CA LEU A 180 -58.89 32.67 23.56
C LEU A 180 -59.83 31.74 24.32
N VAL A 181 -59.38 30.53 24.66
CA VAL A 181 -60.16 29.57 25.47
C VAL A 181 -60.47 30.15 26.85
N GLU A 182 -59.53 30.82 27.50
CA GLU A 182 -59.76 31.47 28.80
C GLU A 182 -60.81 32.59 28.69
N ARG A 183 -60.74 33.41 27.64
CA ARG A 183 -61.76 34.44 27.36
C ARG A 183 -63.12 33.82 27.08
N LEU A 184 -63.17 32.74 26.31
CA LEU A 184 -64.40 32.02 25.99
C LEU A 184 -65.04 31.43 27.26
N SER A 185 -64.24 30.83 28.15
CA SER A 185 -64.70 30.32 29.44
C SER A 185 -65.29 31.43 30.32
N ARG A 186 -64.61 32.58 30.43
CA ARG A 186 -65.15 33.76 31.14
C ARG A 186 -66.46 34.24 30.52
N PHE A 187 -66.55 34.30 29.20
CA PHE A 187 -67.76 34.71 28.50
C PHE A 187 -68.92 33.74 28.74
N ALA A 188 -68.68 32.43 28.68
CA ALA A 188 -69.68 31.40 28.98
C ALA A 188 -70.19 31.49 30.43
N ASN A 189 -69.29 31.70 31.40
CA ASN A 189 -69.68 31.92 32.80
C ASN A 189 -70.54 33.18 32.98
N ASN A 190 -70.20 34.28 32.30
CA ASN A 190 -71.02 35.48 32.32
C ASN A 190 -72.39 35.26 31.67
N MET A 191 -72.45 34.52 30.56
CA MET A 191 -73.71 34.17 29.90
C MET A 191 -74.60 33.33 30.81
N MET A 192 -74.02 32.38 31.55
CA MET A 192 -74.74 31.57 32.53
C MET A 192 -75.34 32.44 33.65
N ARG A 193 -74.55 33.39 34.18
CA ARG A 193 -75.03 34.35 35.18
C ARG A 193 -76.17 35.23 34.66
N ILE A 194 -76.07 35.73 33.41
CA ILE A 194 -77.14 36.53 32.79
C ILE A 194 -78.40 35.67 32.58
N LYS A 195 -78.24 34.41 32.17
CA LYS A 195 -79.34 33.47 32.00
C LYS A 195 -80.07 33.23 33.33
N ASP A 196 -79.34 33.05 34.44
CA ASP A 196 -79.93 32.88 35.77
C ASP A 196 -80.64 34.15 36.26
N GLN A 197 -80.05 35.33 36.03
CA GLN A 197 -80.70 36.62 36.33
C GLN A 197 -81.99 36.84 35.50
N GLY A 198 -81.96 36.45 34.23
CA GLY A 198 -83.13 36.51 33.36
C GLY A 198 -84.24 35.56 33.79
N GLU A 199 -83.86 34.37 34.27
CA GLU A 199 -84.80 33.39 34.83
C GLU A 199 -85.49 33.92 36.10
N GLU A 200 -84.74 34.57 37.00
CA GLU A 200 -85.27 35.21 38.20
C GLU A 200 -86.25 36.35 37.86
N ALA A 201 -85.85 37.26 36.95
CA ALA A 201 -86.70 38.37 36.51
C ALA A 201 -87.99 37.88 35.83
N PHE A 202 -87.90 36.79 35.06
CA PHE A 202 -89.08 36.17 34.45
C PHE A 202 -90.03 35.58 35.51
N HIS A 203 -89.49 34.93 36.54
CA HIS A 203 -90.29 34.41 37.66
C HIS A 203 -91.02 35.53 38.40
N GLU A 204 -90.33 36.65 38.65
CA GLU A 204 -90.93 37.83 39.26
C GLU A 204 -92.04 38.43 38.38
N LEU A 205 -91.82 38.54 37.07
CA LEU A 205 -92.81 39.03 36.12
C LEU A 205 -94.07 38.16 36.09
N VAL A 206 -93.92 36.83 36.07
CA VAL A 206 -95.05 35.88 36.13
C VAL A 206 -95.83 36.07 37.43
N LYS A 207 -95.14 36.20 38.57
CA LYS A 207 -95.78 36.46 39.87
C LYS A 207 -96.57 37.79 39.86
N LYS A 208 -95.97 38.86 39.33
CA LYS A 208 -96.63 40.18 39.21
C LYS A 208 -97.83 40.15 38.27
N ALA A 209 -97.74 39.41 37.17
CA ALA A 209 -98.86 39.21 36.25
C ALA A 209 -100.03 38.47 36.93
N GLU A 210 -99.74 37.44 37.73
CA GLU A 210 -100.75 36.71 38.51
C GLU A 210 -101.38 37.60 39.59
N GLU A 211 -100.58 38.36 40.35
CA GLU A 211 -101.09 39.35 41.32
C GLU A 211 -101.99 40.40 40.64
N SER A 212 -101.61 40.87 39.45
CA SER A 212 -102.40 41.83 38.66
C SER A 212 -103.71 41.22 38.17
N ASN A 213 -103.68 39.97 37.68
CA ASN A 213 -104.86 39.23 37.26
C ASN A 213 -105.85 39.02 38.43
N GLN A 214 -105.35 38.64 39.61
CA GLN A 214 -106.16 38.54 40.82
C GLN A 214 -106.76 39.89 41.23
N SER A 215 -106.00 40.98 41.13
CA SER A 215 -106.49 42.33 41.41
C SER A 215 -107.59 42.75 40.42
N ALA A 216 -107.43 42.46 39.13
CA ALA A 216 -108.44 42.71 38.11
C ALA A 216 -109.73 41.91 38.38
N LEU A 217 -109.61 40.64 38.80
CA LEU A 217 -110.75 39.81 39.23
C LEU A 217 -111.46 40.40 40.46
N GLN A 218 -110.71 40.96 41.42
CA GLN A 218 -111.31 41.65 42.56
C GLN A 218 -112.08 42.91 42.13
N VAL A 219 -111.51 43.74 41.25
CA VAL A 219 -112.20 44.90 40.68
C VAL A 219 -113.48 44.48 39.95
N TYR A 220 -113.40 43.43 39.13
CA TYR A 220 -114.55 42.85 38.46
C TYR A 220 -115.64 42.43 39.46
N LYS A 221 -115.28 41.73 40.55
CA LYS A 221 -116.22 41.36 41.61
C LYS A 221 -116.84 42.56 42.32
N VAL A 222 -116.10 43.64 42.55
CA VAL A 222 -116.63 44.88 43.15
C VAL A 222 -117.60 45.56 42.21
N ILE A 223 -117.32 45.62 40.90
CA ILE A 223 -118.23 46.17 39.89
C ILE A 223 -119.50 45.33 39.79
N GLU A 224 -119.38 44.01 39.75
CA GLU A 224 -120.53 43.09 39.73
C GLU A 224 -121.36 43.21 41.02
N GLY A 225 -120.70 43.30 42.18
CA GLY A 225 -121.34 43.53 43.48
C GLY A 225 -122.02 44.91 43.60
N ASN A 226 -121.42 45.97 43.05
CA ASN A 226 -122.05 47.29 42.99
C ASN A 226 -123.24 47.30 42.04
N ASN A 227 -123.15 46.66 40.87
CA ASN A 227 -124.27 46.54 39.94
C ASN A 227 -125.44 45.74 40.55
N ALA A 228 -125.12 44.70 41.34
CA ALA A 228 -126.11 43.96 42.13
C ALA A 228 -126.71 44.80 43.28
N ASN A 229 -125.97 45.76 43.85
CA ASN A 229 -126.48 46.70 44.86
C ASN A 229 -127.28 47.86 44.26
N ASP A 230 -126.90 48.39 43.09
CA ASP A 230 -127.66 49.42 42.36
C ASP A 230 -129.01 48.90 41.90
N THR A 231 -129.08 47.64 41.43
CA THR A 231 -130.36 46.96 41.14
C THR A 231 -131.21 46.71 42.39
N LYS A 232 -130.61 46.68 43.59
CA LYS A 232 -131.32 46.61 44.88
C LYS A 232 -131.77 48.00 45.38
N ASN A 233 -130.96 49.03 45.16
CA ASN A 233 -131.26 50.42 45.56
C ASN A 233 -132.35 51.06 44.68
N LEU A 234 -132.41 50.68 43.40
CA LEU A 234 -133.52 51.02 42.49
C LEU A 234 -134.88 50.37 42.88
N ARG A 235 -134.89 49.42 43.84
CA ARG A 235 -136.12 48.78 44.34
C ARG A 235 -136.63 49.36 45.67
N CYS A 236 -135.89 50.27 46.30
CA CYS A 236 -136.23 50.82 47.62
C CYS A 236 -136.16 52.36 47.64
N GLN A 237 -136.86 53.03 46.73
CA GLN A 237 -137.35 54.39 46.98
C GLN A 237 -138.88 54.33 47.10
N PRO A 238 -139.49 54.90 48.16
CA PRO A 238 -140.92 54.88 48.36
C PRO A 238 -141.60 55.85 47.38
N ASN A 239 -142.59 55.38 46.63
CA ASN A 239 -143.50 56.25 45.91
C ASN A 239 -144.67 56.56 46.86
N ASP A 240 -144.62 57.74 47.48
CA ASP A 240 -145.78 58.38 48.11
C ASP A 240 -146.72 58.90 47.01
N SER A 241 -147.93 58.34 46.92
CA SER A 241 -149.18 58.91 46.38
C SER A 241 -150.33 57.95 46.66
#